data_AF-A0A0F9DAI8-F1
#
_entry.id   AF-A0A0F9DAI8-F1
#
_cell.length_a   1.000
_cell.length_b   1.000
_cell.length_c   1.000
_cell.angle_alpha   90.00
_cell.angle_beta   90.00
_cell.angle_gamma   90.00
#
_symmetry.space_group_name_H-M   'P 1'
#
loop_
_entity.id
_entity.type
_entity.pdbx_description
1 polymer ?
#
loop_
_entity_poly.entity_id
_entity_poly.type
_entity_poly.pdbx_seq_one_letter_code
_entity_poly.pdbx_strand_id
1 'polypeptide(L)'
;MAFIRYKQRGEKWYAYEIIAYWDSISKKPKQKSKYLGVAKSKGGKISKPGKQLIMTTEKSIVDFGDTYLLKLLAENNGFFNLLRKLFKEFDTIISLIFYQITEGAAMCNCQEWFEGNIANKLFPKARLESQSISRIINYLGKDDVQSKFFKTYIDKFFKGTHNVLIDSTALPSSINDSL
;
A
#
# COMPACT_ATOMS: atom_id res chain seq x y z
N MET A 1 -14.17 -46.37 26.10
CA MET A 1 -13.44 -46.78 24.87
C MET A 1 -14.02 -46.04 23.69
N ALA A 2 -13.17 -45.54 22.78
CA ALA A 2 -13.58 -44.90 21.54
C ALA A 2 -13.20 -45.77 20.36
N PHE A 3 -14.05 -45.84 19.34
CA PHE A 3 -13.76 -46.56 18.09
C PHE A 3 -14.28 -45.79 16.87
N ILE A 4 -13.69 -46.06 15.70
CA ILE A 4 -14.10 -45.43 14.46
C ILE A 4 -15.16 -46.29 13.76
N ARG A 5 -16.31 -45.68 13.47
CA ARG A 5 -17.38 -46.27 12.67
C ARG A 5 -17.39 -45.63 11.28
N TYR A 6 -17.30 -46.47 10.26
CA TYR A 6 -17.45 -46.05 8.86
C TYR A 6 -18.88 -46.35 8.38
N LYS A 7 -19.54 -45.35 7.77
CA LYS A 7 -20.86 -45.50 7.14
C LYS A 7 -20.75 -45.19 5.65
N GLN A 8 -21.19 -46.11 4.79
CA GLN A 8 -21.23 -45.89 3.35
C GLN A 8 -22.48 -45.07 2.97
N ARG A 9 -22.30 -44.04 2.14
CA ARG A 9 -23.40 -43.32 1.47
C ARG A 9 -22.96 -43.03 0.04
N GLY A 10 -23.58 -43.74 -0.92
CA GLY A 10 -23.12 -43.78 -2.30
C GLY A 10 -21.72 -44.40 -2.40
N GLU A 11 -20.83 -43.77 -3.17
CA GLU A 11 -19.42 -44.19 -3.33
C GLU A 11 -18.50 -43.75 -2.19
N LYS A 12 -18.99 -42.91 -1.27
CA LYS A 12 -18.19 -42.29 -0.21
C LYS A 12 -18.39 -42.99 1.14
N TRP A 13 -17.31 -43.12 1.91
CA TRP A 13 -17.34 -43.61 3.28
C TRP A 13 -17.21 -42.45 4.27
N TYR A 14 -18.15 -42.32 5.19
CA TYR A 14 -18.14 -41.27 6.21
C TYR A 14 -17.67 -41.86 7.53
N ALA A 15 -16.59 -41.31 8.09
CA ALA A 15 -15.99 -41.78 9.33
C ALA A 15 -16.52 -40.99 10.53
N TYR A 16 -16.88 -41.70 11.60
CA TYR A 16 -17.35 -41.14 12.86
C TYR A 16 -16.57 -41.76 14.01
N GLU A 17 -16.09 -40.93 14.93
CA GLU A 17 -15.60 -41.38 16.23
C GLU A 17 -16.79 -41.60 17.15
N ILE A 18 -16.95 -42.81 17.64
CA ILE A 18 -18.01 -43.19 18.58
C ILE A 18 -17.40 -43.26 19.98
N ILE A 19 -17.93 -42.43 20.88
CA ILE A 19 -17.50 -42.37 22.28
C ILE A 19 -18.68 -42.78 23.14
N ALA A 20 -18.56 -43.91 23.84
CA ALA A 20 -19.52 -44.32 24.85
C ALA A 20 -19.28 -43.55 26.15
N TYR A 21 -20.36 -43.13 26.80
CA TYR A 21 -20.34 -42.45 28.09
C TYR A 21 -21.52 -42.92 28.94
N TRP A 22 -21.35 -42.88 30.27
CA TRP A 22 -22.44 -43.14 31.20
C TRP A 22 -23.24 -41.85 31.41
N ASP A 23 -24.55 -41.90 31.18
CA ASP A 23 -25.44 -40.78 31.49
C ASP A 23 -25.97 -40.94 32.92
N SER A 24 -25.51 -40.07 33.82
CA SER A 24 -25.82 -40.11 35.25
C SER A 24 -27.27 -39.78 35.57
N ILE A 25 -27.99 -39.09 34.68
CA ILE A 25 -29.40 -38.70 34.83
C ILE A 25 -30.29 -39.86 34.41
N SER A 26 -30.11 -40.34 33.17
CA SER A 26 -30.93 -41.44 32.66
C SER A 26 -30.50 -42.83 33.14
N LYS A 27 -29.40 -42.92 33.90
CA LYS A 27 -28.79 -44.14 34.45
C LYS A 27 -28.60 -45.22 33.38
N LYS A 28 -28.23 -44.81 32.17
CA LYS A 28 -28.05 -45.68 31.01
C LYS A 28 -26.75 -45.37 30.28
N PRO A 29 -26.08 -46.38 29.69
CA PRO A 29 -24.97 -46.13 28.80
C PRO A 29 -25.48 -45.46 27.51
N LYS A 30 -24.87 -44.34 27.12
CA LYS A 30 -25.17 -43.61 25.89
C LYS A 30 -23.92 -43.51 25.01
N GLN A 31 -24.12 -43.18 23.74
CA GLN A 31 -23.03 -42.94 22.80
C GLN A 31 -23.19 -41.57 22.15
N LYS A 32 -22.07 -40.89 21.93
CA LYS A 32 -21.99 -39.68 21.08
C LYS A 32 -21.14 -39.98 19.86
N SER A 33 -21.56 -39.42 18.72
CA SER A 33 -20.86 -39.57 17.43
C SER A 33 -20.23 -38.23 17.03
N LYS A 34 -18.93 -38.21 16.76
CA LYS A 34 -18.21 -37.05 16.24
C LYS A 34 -17.76 -37.33 14.81
N TYR A 35 -18.14 -36.47 13.86
CA TYR A 35 -17.77 -36.65 12.46
C TYR A 35 -16.27 -36.39 12.25
N LEU A 36 -15.58 -37.32 11.60
CA LEU A 36 -14.14 -37.26 11.34
C LEU A 36 -13.79 -36.87 9.90
N GLY A 37 -14.68 -37.10 8.92
CA GLY A 37 -14.41 -36.81 7.51
C GLY A 37 -14.88 -37.92 6.57
N VAL A 38 -14.44 -37.84 5.31
CA VAL A 38 -14.73 -38.78 4.23
C VAL A 38 -13.50 -39.66 3.95
N ALA A 39 -13.70 -40.93 3.63
CA ALA A 39 -12.70 -41.87 3.16
C ALA A 39 -13.13 -42.48 1.81
N LYS A 40 -12.15 -42.85 0.98
CA LYS A 40 -12.38 -43.53 -0.31
C LYS A 40 -12.78 -45.00 -0.14
N SER A 41 -12.38 -45.62 0.96
CA SER A 41 -12.68 -47.01 1.31
C SER A 41 -12.89 -47.16 2.82
N LYS A 42 -13.55 -48.26 3.23
CA LYS A 42 -13.74 -48.59 4.65
C LYS A 42 -12.38 -48.81 5.32
N GLY A 43 -12.07 -48.04 6.37
CA GLY A 43 -10.77 -48.11 7.03
C GLY A 43 -9.64 -47.35 6.34
N GLY A 44 -9.91 -46.71 5.19
CA GLY A 44 -8.92 -45.90 4.47
C GLY A 44 -8.62 -44.56 5.15
N LYS A 45 -7.63 -43.83 4.61
CA LYS A 45 -7.23 -42.51 5.09
C LYS A 45 -8.43 -41.55 5.09
N ILE A 46 -8.74 -40.99 6.26
CA ILE A 46 -9.85 -40.04 6.45
C ILE A 46 -9.37 -38.65 6.01
N SER A 47 -10.07 -38.03 5.07
CA SER A 47 -9.93 -36.61 4.73
C SER A 47 -11.11 -35.83 5.29
N LYS A 48 -10.83 -34.79 6.09
CA LYS A 48 -11.86 -33.78 6.33
C LYS A 48 -11.93 -32.95 5.06
N PRO A 49 -13.11 -32.80 4.40
CA PRO A 49 -13.33 -31.66 3.54
C PRO A 49 -13.31 -30.44 4.47
N GLY A 50 -12.11 -29.97 4.81
CA GLY A 50 -11.96 -28.69 5.47
C GLY A 50 -12.51 -27.65 4.52
N LYS A 51 -13.23 -26.66 5.04
CA LYS A 51 -13.12 -25.32 4.45
C LYS A 51 -11.61 -25.12 4.30
N GLN A 52 -11.10 -25.07 3.07
CA GLN A 52 -9.83 -24.41 2.84
C GLN A 52 -10.04 -23.06 3.50
N LEU A 53 -9.35 -22.81 4.60
CA LEU A 53 -9.15 -21.46 5.06
C LEU A 53 -8.56 -20.79 3.84
N ILE A 54 -9.36 -19.95 3.18
CA ILE A 54 -8.82 -19.00 2.23
C ILE A 54 -7.95 -18.13 3.12
N MET A 55 -6.68 -18.50 3.29
CA MET A 55 -5.68 -17.59 3.77
C MET A 55 -5.70 -16.48 2.73
N THR A 56 -6.43 -15.42 3.01
CA THR A 56 -6.29 -14.17 2.29
C THR A 56 -4.87 -13.73 2.59
N THR A 57 -3.93 -14.13 1.75
CA THR A 57 -2.56 -13.63 1.79
C THR A 57 -2.63 -12.12 1.74
N GLU A 58 -2.04 -11.44 2.71
CA GLU A 58 -1.95 -9.98 2.70
C GLU A 58 -1.37 -9.54 1.36
N LYS A 59 -2.15 -8.78 0.58
CA LYS A 59 -1.74 -8.38 -0.78
C LYS A 59 -0.75 -7.22 -0.77
N SER A 60 -0.82 -6.36 0.23
CA SER A 60 0.05 -5.20 0.39
C SER A 60 -0.08 -4.60 1.78
N ILE A 61 1.03 -4.12 2.33
CA ILE A 61 1.07 -3.23 3.48
C ILE A 61 1.70 -1.94 2.97
N VAL A 62 1.00 -0.82 3.13
CA VAL A 62 1.48 0.50 2.72
C VAL A 62 1.16 1.51 3.81
N ASP A 63 2.04 2.47 4.00
CA ASP A 63 1.79 3.62 4.86
C ASP A 63 0.88 4.62 4.15
N PHE A 64 -0.25 4.95 4.78
CA PHE A 64 -1.18 5.94 4.27
C PHE A 64 -0.91 7.36 4.79
N GLY A 65 -0.30 7.52 5.96
CA GLY A 65 -0.44 8.68 6.86
C GLY A 65 -0.46 10.06 6.22
N ASP A 66 0.69 10.73 6.22
CA ASP A 66 0.88 12.10 5.78
C ASP A 66 0.73 12.27 4.26
N THR A 67 1.21 11.32 3.46
CA THR A 67 1.07 11.35 2.00
C THR A 67 -0.38 11.44 1.56
N TYR A 68 -1.28 10.69 2.21
CA TYR A 68 -2.70 10.75 1.84
C TYR A 68 -3.32 12.10 2.20
N LEU A 69 -2.93 12.69 3.34
CA LEU A 69 -3.33 14.05 3.70
C LEU A 69 -2.82 15.08 2.69
N LEU A 70 -1.54 15.02 2.31
CA LEU A 70 -0.95 15.89 1.29
C LEU A 70 -1.66 15.76 -0.05
N LYS A 71 -2.05 14.54 -0.44
CA LYS A 71 -2.87 14.29 -1.62
C LYS A 71 -4.20 15.04 -1.55
N LEU A 72 -4.93 14.92 -0.43
CA LEU A 72 -6.21 15.62 -0.27
C LEU A 72 -6.05 17.15 -0.30
N LEU A 73 -5.03 17.69 0.37
CA LEU A 73 -4.75 19.12 0.39
C LEU A 73 -4.43 19.66 -1.01
N ALA A 74 -3.56 18.95 -1.74
CA ALA A 74 -3.11 19.37 -3.05
C ALA A 74 -4.19 19.19 -4.16
N GLU A 75 -5.15 18.29 -3.96
CA GLU A 75 -6.37 18.24 -4.78
C GLU A 75 -7.30 19.41 -4.46
N ASN A 76 -7.58 19.65 -3.17
CA ASN A 76 -8.55 20.65 -2.73
C ASN A 76 -8.12 22.08 -3.07
N ASN A 77 -6.83 22.40 -2.96
CA ASN A 77 -6.31 23.72 -3.32
C ASN A 77 -6.11 23.86 -4.86
N GLY A 78 -6.29 22.80 -5.65
CA GLY A 78 -6.15 22.83 -7.10
C GLY A 78 -4.70 22.78 -7.62
N PHE A 79 -3.73 22.53 -6.74
CA PHE A 79 -2.32 22.39 -7.11
C PHE A 79 -2.08 21.19 -8.03
N PHE A 80 -2.77 20.07 -7.81
CA PHE A 80 -2.72 18.91 -8.71
C PHE A 80 -3.13 19.25 -10.14
N ASN A 81 -4.20 20.03 -10.30
CA ASN A 81 -4.68 20.43 -11.63
C ASN A 81 -3.66 21.32 -12.33
N LEU A 82 -3.00 22.22 -11.59
CA LEU A 82 -1.93 23.05 -12.11
C LEU A 82 -0.75 22.20 -12.59
N LEU A 83 -0.22 21.32 -11.74
CA LEU A 83 0.93 20.49 -12.09
C LEU A 83 0.62 19.53 -13.25
N ARG A 84 -0.56 18.89 -13.25
CA ARG A 84 -0.99 17.96 -14.31
C ARG A 84 -1.12 18.64 -15.67
N LYS A 85 -1.49 19.93 -15.69
CA LYS A 85 -1.56 20.75 -16.92
C LYS A 85 -0.18 21.13 -17.43
N LEU A 86 0.77 21.38 -16.54
CA LEU A 86 2.11 21.86 -16.89
C LEU A 86 3.06 20.74 -17.27
N PHE A 87 2.97 19.60 -16.60
CA PHE A 87 4.00 18.57 -16.65
C PHE A 87 3.44 17.21 -17.07
N LYS A 88 4.10 16.59 -18.06
CA LYS A 88 3.80 15.23 -18.51
C LYS A 88 4.18 14.19 -17.45
N GLU A 89 5.28 14.40 -16.74
CA GLU A 89 5.81 13.54 -15.69
C GLU A 89 5.21 13.89 -14.31
N PHE A 90 3.90 14.20 -14.27
CA PHE A 90 3.19 14.63 -13.05
C PHE A 90 3.41 13.67 -11.86
N ASP A 91 3.20 12.36 -12.06
CA ASP A 91 3.33 11.34 -11.01
C ASP A 91 4.72 11.34 -10.37
N THR A 92 5.78 11.49 -11.18
CA THR A 92 7.16 11.59 -10.66
C THR A 92 7.34 12.88 -9.85
N ILE A 93 6.94 14.03 -10.40
CA ILE A 93 7.13 15.33 -9.75
C ILE A 93 6.37 15.38 -8.41
N ILE A 94 5.11 14.97 -8.38
CA ILE A 94 4.32 15.04 -7.15
C ILE A 94 4.84 14.07 -6.09
N SER A 95 5.33 12.89 -6.50
CA SER A 95 5.95 11.94 -5.58
C SER A 95 7.22 12.52 -4.95
N LEU A 96 8.07 13.20 -5.73
CA LEU A 96 9.27 13.88 -5.23
C LEU A 96 8.92 15.05 -4.29
N ILE A 97 7.87 15.81 -4.60
CA ILE A 97 7.39 16.90 -3.73
C ILE A 97 6.92 16.33 -2.40
N PHE A 98 6.10 15.28 -2.42
CA PHE A 98 5.59 14.66 -1.19
C PHE A 98 6.73 14.07 -0.36
N TYR A 99 7.64 13.33 -0.99
CA TYR A 99 8.83 12.83 -0.32
C TYR A 99 9.68 13.93 0.34
N GLN A 100 9.87 15.07 -0.33
CA GLN A 100 10.61 16.19 0.28
C GLN A 100 9.86 16.84 1.44
N ILE A 101 8.53 16.90 1.40
CA ILE A 101 7.73 17.45 2.50
C ILE A 101 7.74 16.52 3.71
N THR A 102 7.66 15.20 3.49
CA THR A 102 7.51 14.21 4.57
C THR A 102 8.85 13.80 5.17
N GLU A 103 9.84 13.48 4.33
CA GLU A 103 11.13 12.93 4.77
C GLU A 103 12.25 13.97 4.77
N GLY A 104 12.25 14.90 3.82
CA GLY A 104 13.31 15.91 3.67
C GLY A 104 14.72 15.34 3.43
N ALA A 105 14.81 14.06 3.04
CA ALA A 105 16.06 13.34 2.85
C ALA A 105 16.55 13.36 1.39
N ALA A 106 17.69 12.72 1.13
CA ALA A 106 18.28 12.66 -0.20
C ALA A 106 17.31 12.03 -1.21
N MET A 107 17.17 12.63 -2.40
CA MET A 107 16.22 12.18 -3.43
C MET A 107 16.45 10.74 -3.91
N CYS A 108 17.67 10.20 -3.77
CA CYS A 108 17.97 8.81 -4.11
C CYS A 108 17.16 7.79 -3.29
N ASN A 109 16.70 8.16 -2.09
CA ASN A 109 15.92 7.26 -1.23
C ASN A 109 14.40 7.37 -1.50
N CYS A 110 13.98 8.24 -2.42
CA CYS A 110 12.56 8.41 -2.75
C CYS A 110 11.92 7.13 -3.28
N GLN A 111 12.67 6.29 -4.01
CA GLN A 111 12.15 5.01 -4.52
C GLN A 111 11.79 4.05 -3.38
N GLU A 112 12.66 3.94 -2.37
CA GLU A 112 12.44 3.06 -1.21
C GLU A 112 11.24 3.55 -0.38
N TRP A 113 11.15 4.85 -0.12
CA TRP A 113 9.98 5.46 0.51
C TRP A 113 8.69 5.16 -0.27
N PHE A 114 8.73 5.32 -1.59
CA PHE A 114 7.57 5.12 -2.45
C PHE A 114 7.06 3.66 -2.42
N GLU A 115 7.95 2.68 -2.37
CA GLU A 115 7.58 1.25 -2.30
C GLU A 115 6.80 0.90 -1.02
N GLY A 116 7.12 1.54 0.11
CA GLY A 116 6.41 1.37 1.38
C GLY A 116 5.19 2.26 1.56
N ASN A 117 4.98 3.26 0.70
CA ASN A 117 4.01 4.34 0.91
C ASN A 117 2.81 4.26 -0.05
N ILE A 118 1.67 4.81 0.35
CA ILE A 118 0.46 4.91 -0.46
C ILE A 118 0.68 5.67 -1.78
N ALA A 119 1.73 6.49 -1.85
CA ALA A 119 2.20 7.13 -3.07
C ALA A 119 2.29 6.16 -4.26
N ASN A 120 2.71 4.89 -4.05
CA ASN A 120 2.79 3.91 -5.13
C ASN A 120 1.44 3.50 -5.75
N LYS A 121 0.35 3.66 -5.01
CA LYS A 121 -1.00 3.43 -5.52
C LYS A 121 -1.58 4.70 -6.13
N LEU A 122 -1.24 5.86 -5.57
CA LEU A 122 -1.76 7.15 -6.01
C LEU A 122 -1.12 7.63 -7.31
N PHE A 123 0.18 7.36 -7.51
CA PHE A 123 1.00 7.87 -8.61
C PHE A 123 1.73 6.74 -9.34
N PRO A 124 1.01 5.73 -9.88
CA PRO A 124 1.61 4.48 -10.37
C PRO A 124 2.55 4.67 -11.57
N LYS A 125 2.58 5.84 -12.21
CA LYS A 125 3.47 6.13 -13.35
C LYS A 125 4.75 6.85 -12.93
N ALA A 126 4.97 7.05 -11.64
CA ALA A 126 6.19 7.68 -11.14
C ALA A 126 7.43 6.85 -11.52
N ARG A 127 8.48 7.55 -11.95
CA ARG A 127 9.79 6.98 -12.30
C ARG A 127 10.84 7.59 -11.39
N LEU A 128 11.18 6.88 -10.32
CA LEU A 128 12.01 7.39 -9.22
C LEU A 128 13.40 6.75 -9.21
N GLU A 129 13.83 6.14 -10.33
CA GLU A 129 15.23 5.74 -10.49
C GLU A 129 16.13 6.99 -10.55
N SER A 130 17.36 6.90 -10.03
CA SER A 130 18.28 8.05 -9.94
C SER A 130 18.47 8.77 -11.29
N GLN A 131 18.52 8.04 -12.41
CA GLN A 131 18.63 8.64 -13.74
C GLN A 131 17.36 9.44 -14.13
N SER A 132 16.18 8.92 -13.79
CA SER A 132 14.89 9.59 -14.01
C SER A 132 14.80 10.86 -13.15
N ILE A 133 15.21 10.78 -11.89
CA ILE A 133 15.26 11.91 -10.95
C ILE A 133 16.21 13.01 -11.47
N SER A 134 17.43 12.66 -11.87
CA SER A 134 18.38 13.64 -12.41
C SER A 134 17.85 14.29 -13.70
N ARG A 135 17.21 13.52 -14.59
CA ARG A 135 16.60 14.07 -15.81
C ARG A 135 15.48 15.05 -15.48
N ILE A 136 14.58 14.71 -14.56
CA ILE A 136 13.46 15.59 -14.22
C ILE A 136 13.94 16.87 -13.52
N ILE A 137 14.91 16.79 -12.61
CA ILE A 137 15.47 17.97 -11.94
C ILE A 137 16.16 18.88 -12.96
N ASN A 138 16.96 18.33 -13.88
CA ASN A 138 17.57 19.12 -14.95
C ASN A 138 16.53 19.79 -15.87
N TYR A 139 15.42 19.12 -16.13
CA TYR A 139 14.30 19.69 -16.89
C TYR A 139 13.61 20.83 -16.12
N LEU A 140 13.32 20.63 -14.83
CA LEU A 140 12.72 21.65 -13.96
C LEU A 140 13.64 22.86 -13.78
N GLY A 141 14.95 22.65 -13.86
CA GLY A 141 15.96 23.70 -13.79
C GLY A 141 15.99 24.65 -14.98
N LYS A 142 15.31 24.36 -16.10
CA LYS A 142 15.32 25.23 -17.28
C LYS A 142 14.48 26.50 -17.07
N ASP A 143 15.03 27.66 -17.44
CA ASP A 143 14.40 28.97 -17.25
C ASP A 143 12.99 29.07 -17.86
N ASP A 144 12.78 28.52 -19.05
CA ASP A 144 11.48 28.53 -19.72
C ASP A 144 10.43 27.73 -18.93
N VAL A 145 10.85 26.59 -18.35
CA VAL A 145 10.01 25.73 -17.52
C VAL A 145 9.67 26.43 -16.20
N GLN A 146 10.68 26.99 -15.53
CA GLN A 146 10.48 27.75 -14.29
C GLN A 146 9.57 28.96 -14.52
N SER A 147 9.86 29.78 -15.52
CA SER A 147 9.06 30.97 -15.85
C SER A 147 7.60 30.61 -16.14
N LYS A 148 7.37 29.54 -16.91
CA LYS A 148 6.02 29.05 -17.21
C LYS A 148 5.29 28.56 -15.95
N PHE A 149 5.98 27.83 -15.07
CA PHE A 149 5.40 27.40 -13.81
C PHE A 149 5.00 28.59 -12.94
N PHE A 150 5.93 29.53 -12.69
CA PHE A 150 5.65 30.68 -11.83
C PHE A 150 4.55 31.58 -12.37
N LYS A 151 4.52 31.86 -13.68
CA LYS A 151 3.41 32.61 -14.31
C LYS A 151 2.07 31.92 -14.05
N THR A 152 1.99 30.62 -14.33
CA THR A 152 0.77 29.85 -14.14
C THR A 152 0.36 29.75 -12.67
N TYR A 153 1.33 29.62 -11.77
CA TYR A 153 1.12 29.55 -10.32
C TYR A 153 0.59 30.87 -9.77
N ILE A 154 1.24 32.00 -10.11
CA ILE A 154 0.81 33.34 -9.71
C ILE A 154 -0.58 33.64 -10.26
N ASP A 155 -0.82 33.38 -11.56
CA ASP A 155 -2.12 33.60 -12.19
C ASP A 155 -3.25 32.79 -11.54
N LYS A 156 -2.94 31.60 -11.00
CA LYS A 156 -3.91 30.71 -10.38
C LYS A 156 -4.21 31.08 -8.93
N PHE A 157 -3.19 31.37 -8.14
CA PHE A 157 -3.30 31.51 -6.69
C PHE A 157 -3.28 32.96 -6.18
N PHE A 158 -2.80 33.89 -7.00
CA PHE A 158 -2.59 35.29 -6.64
C PHE A 158 -3.32 36.26 -7.58
N LYS A 159 -4.31 35.77 -8.34
CA LYS A 159 -5.07 36.58 -9.29
C LYS A 159 -5.68 37.81 -8.62
N GLY A 160 -5.40 38.99 -9.16
CA GLY A 160 -5.91 40.27 -8.63
C GLY A 160 -5.14 40.80 -7.42
N THR A 161 -4.09 40.11 -6.97
CA THR A 161 -3.19 40.62 -5.94
C THR A 161 -1.96 41.28 -6.57
N HIS A 162 -1.56 42.43 -6.06
CA HIS A 162 -0.37 43.17 -6.50
C HIS A 162 0.67 43.07 -5.40
N ASN A 163 1.32 41.92 -5.31
CA ASN A 163 2.29 41.63 -4.26
C ASN A 163 3.70 41.66 -4.82
N VAL A 164 4.60 42.37 -4.14
CA VAL A 164 6.03 42.38 -4.45
C VAL A 164 6.71 41.39 -3.51
N LEU A 165 7.30 40.34 -4.08
CA LEU A 165 8.11 39.39 -3.32
C LEU A 165 9.58 39.79 -3.48
N ILE A 166 10.21 40.23 -2.39
CA ILE A 166 11.65 40.55 -2.36
C ILE A 166 12.30 39.43 -1.58
N ASP A 167 13.12 38.63 -2.28
CA ASP A 167 14.02 37.68 -1.65
C ASP A 167 15.45 38.18 -1.80
N SER A 168 16.20 38.20 -0.69
CA SER A 168 17.63 38.45 -0.69
C SER A 168 18.34 37.16 -0.29
N THR A 169 18.76 36.39 -1.29
CA THR A 169 19.56 35.20 -1.05
C THR A 169 21.03 35.59 -1.06
N ALA A 170 21.66 35.60 0.11
CA ALA A 170 23.12 35.68 0.19
C ALA A 170 23.69 34.32 -0.22
N LEU A 171 24.38 34.24 -1.36
CA LEU A 171 25.23 33.09 -1.64
C LEU A 171 26.34 33.08 -0.59
N PRO A 172 26.65 31.93 0.05
CA PRO A 172 27.84 31.84 0.88
C PRO A 172 29.02 32.22 0.00
N SER A 173 29.80 33.22 0.41
CA SER A 173 31.06 33.52 -0.23
C SER A 173 31.92 32.27 -0.15
N SER A 174 32.34 31.73 -1.31
CA SER A 174 33.25 30.60 -1.44
C SER A 174 34.67 30.96 -0.98
N ILE A 175 34.82 31.60 0.19
CA ILE A 175 36.09 31.84 0.84
C ILE A 175 36.38 30.58 1.64
N ASN A 176 37.18 29.71 1.04
CA ASN A 176 37.76 28.56 1.69
C ASN A 176 38.88 29.06 2.62
N ASP A 177 38.58 29.34 3.88
CA ASP A 177 39.57 29.73 4.90
C ASP A 177 40.35 28.52 5.45
N SER A 178 40.79 27.62 4.58
CA SER A 178 41.76 26.59 4.95
C SER A 178 43.16 27.20 4.92
N LEU A 179 43.55 27.82 6.04
CA LEU A 179 44.93 28.06 6.47
C LEU A 179 45.39 26.93 7.41
#